data_AF-A0A7X0PKE3-F1
#
_entry.id   AF-A0A7X0PKE3-F1
#
_cell.length_a   1.000
_cell.length_b   1.000
_cell.length_c   1.000
_cell.angle_alpha   90.00
_cell.angle_beta   90.00
_cell.angle_gamma   90.00
#
_symmetry.space_group_name_H-M   'P 1'
#
loop_
_entity.id
_entity.type
_entity.pdbx_description
1 polymer ?
#
loop_
_entity_poly.entity_id
_entity_poly.type
_entity_poly.pdbx_seq_one_letter_code
_entity_poly.pdbx_strand_id
1 'polypeptide(L)'
;MTTYTCLWLETAPQRKNTAPLLVQLTLEPHGYDGQAYWKRQEARTSAHQFKMVEDLAFAQDGGPQALLQRFAELRRTLADAGLQEVVAPDRVYSPASLRGQRPKTADECRMDLAALHTECGDFDAALALLQQCQGSRDAWYWHTAARRAHANRARANPGTAQADADWAAALAHAGFIIDSAAAQGGDVYRMHTGEKGSKGYHFGDGYASAPPQLATAAQTRAEYLLHMAGQPGEALAAIAISDSTSHGTRQIEEYRVTALLQLGRNAQAYQAHRTWQLDLPEVLADPGYQAFVAREEGEANAAERERLAALRFELASGQPATEADLALLRERFPQALEVSAAYRQWLTAPGQPHQLSVVDGEYRQDYTRFSVREALDKHAELLDWLGLHEHSSPGLAAEIRQAIADDGITPARMLPIVGDADVPDCFLLRTDGPDAGAVYFWSHDQCALFEHIVDNADQLFSWLRARAEAGNTFSL
;
A
#
# COMPACT_ATOMS: atom_id res chain seq x y z
N MET A 1 -5.02 -6.35 -13.13
CA MET A 1 -6.39 -6.54 -13.66
C MET A 1 -6.43 -5.98 -15.06
N THR A 2 -6.86 -6.77 -16.04
CA THR A 2 -6.96 -6.31 -17.43
C THR A 2 -8.41 -6.00 -17.77
N THR A 3 -8.69 -4.73 -18.04
CA THR A 3 -10.00 -4.29 -18.52
C THR A 3 -9.97 -4.15 -20.03
N TYR A 4 -10.95 -4.75 -20.70
CA TYR A 4 -11.12 -4.72 -22.14
C TYR A 4 -12.33 -3.89 -22.51
N THR A 5 -12.11 -2.81 -23.24
CA THR A 5 -13.20 -1.97 -23.75
C THR A 5 -13.25 -2.07 -25.28
N CYS A 6 -14.43 -2.36 -25.83
CA CYS A 6 -14.67 -2.32 -27.26
C CYS A 6 -15.93 -1.55 -27.62
N LEU A 7 -15.94 -0.95 -28.81
CA LEU A 7 -16.94 0.02 -29.24
C LEU A 7 -17.46 -0.34 -30.62
N TRP A 8 -18.78 -0.30 -30.76
CA TRP A 8 -19.49 -0.63 -31.99
C TRP A 8 -20.37 0.52 -32.42
N LEU A 9 -20.39 0.80 -33.72
CA LEU A 9 -21.18 1.86 -34.34
C LEU A 9 -22.08 1.26 -35.43
N GLU A 10 -23.37 1.58 -35.37
CA GLU A 10 -24.34 1.27 -36.42
C GLU A 10 -23.98 1.99 -37.72
N THR A 11 -23.71 1.23 -38.78
CA THR A 11 -23.24 1.77 -40.08
C THR A 11 -24.35 2.45 -40.87
N ALA A 12 -25.59 1.98 -40.72
CA ALA A 12 -26.78 2.55 -41.32
C ALA A 12 -27.95 2.45 -40.33
N PRO A 13 -28.57 3.57 -39.90
CA PRO A 13 -29.66 3.53 -38.95
C PRO A 13 -30.85 2.71 -39.47
N GLN A 14 -31.31 1.72 -38.70
CA GLN A 14 -32.47 0.89 -39.09
C GLN A 14 -33.77 1.70 -39.29
N ARG A 15 -33.87 2.90 -38.72
CA ARG A 15 -35.01 3.82 -38.89
C ARG A 15 -34.56 5.11 -39.58
N LYS A 16 -35.33 5.55 -40.59
CA LYS A 16 -35.14 6.88 -41.19
C LYS A 16 -35.22 7.95 -40.08
N ASN A 17 -34.23 8.84 -40.04
CA ASN A 17 -34.09 9.98 -39.11
C ASN A 17 -33.70 9.64 -37.66
N THR A 18 -33.21 8.43 -37.34
CA THR A 18 -32.60 8.15 -36.04
C THR A 18 -31.08 8.27 -36.09
N ALA A 19 -30.48 8.87 -35.05
CA ALA A 19 -29.03 8.85 -34.88
C ALA A 19 -28.50 7.40 -34.76
N PRO A 20 -27.30 7.08 -35.27
CA PRO A 20 -26.70 5.75 -35.12
C PRO A 20 -26.64 5.25 -33.67
N LEU A 21 -26.88 3.96 -33.47
CA LEU A 21 -26.65 3.25 -32.20
C LEU A 21 -25.14 3.07 -31.98
N LEU A 22 -24.74 3.24 -30.73
CA LEU A 22 -23.43 2.95 -30.19
C LEU A 22 -23.58 1.88 -29.11
N VAL A 23 -22.71 0.87 -29.15
CA VAL A 23 -22.58 -0.14 -28.11
C VAL A 23 -21.17 -0.09 -27.56
N GLN A 24 -21.06 0.08 -26.25
CA GLN A 24 -19.81 -0.05 -25.50
C GLN A 24 -19.87 -1.34 -24.70
N LEU A 25 -18.85 -2.18 -24.86
CA LEU A 25 -18.64 -3.36 -24.03
C LEU A 25 -17.41 -3.15 -23.18
N THR A 26 -17.51 -3.46 -21.89
CA THR A 26 -16.40 -3.49 -20.96
C THR A 26 -16.36 -4.87 -20.32
N LEU A 27 -15.22 -5.54 -20.44
CA LEU A 27 -15.01 -6.92 -20.00
C LEU A 27 -13.83 -6.97 -19.04
N GLU A 28 -13.96 -7.71 -17.95
CA GLU A 28 -12.87 -7.97 -17.01
C GLU A 28 -12.83 -9.48 -16.76
N PRO A 29 -11.95 -10.23 -17.46
CA PRO A 29 -11.89 -11.68 -17.28
C PRO A 29 -11.53 -12.11 -15.86
N HIS A 30 -10.74 -11.30 -15.14
CA HIS A 30 -10.28 -11.57 -13.78
C HIS A 30 -10.36 -10.28 -12.94
N GLY A 31 -11.48 -10.07 -12.26
CA GLY A 31 -11.65 -8.98 -11.30
C GLY A 31 -10.90 -9.22 -9.98
N TYR A 32 -10.87 -8.21 -9.12
CA TYR A 32 -10.15 -8.27 -7.84
C TYR A 32 -10.63 -9.38 -6.90
N ASP A 33 -11.90 -9.73 -6.97
CA ASP A 33 -12.52 -10.80 -6.21
C ASP A 33 -12.50 -12.17 -6.94
N GLY A 34 -11.77 -12.26 -8.05
CA GLY A 34 -11.64 -13.47 -8.86
C GLY A 34 -12.82 -13.74 -9.81
N GLN A 35 -13.88 -12.94 -9.77
CA GLN A 35 -15.01 -13.06 -10.70
C GLN A 35 -14.70 -12.43 -12.06
N ALA A 36 -15.41 -12.88 -13.10
CA ALA A 36 -15.35 -12.22 -14.41
C ALA A 36 -16.54 -11.26 -14.57
N TYR A 37 -16.30 -10.07 -15.12
CA TYR A 37 -17.32 -9.04 -15.26
C TYR A 37 -17.60 -8.68 -16.71
N TRP A 38 -18.86 -8.39 -17.00
CA TRP A 38 -19.35 -7.96 -18.30
C TRP A 38 -20.28 -6.77 -18.13
N LYS A 39 -19.99 -5.71 -18.87
CA LYS A 39 -20.85 -4.52 -18.95
C LYS A 39 -21.14 -4.22 -20.40
N ARG A 40 -22.42 -4.05 -20.73
CA ARG A 40 -22.88 -3.54 -22.02
C ARG A 40 -23.63 -2.26 -21.79
N GLN A 41 -23.17 -1.21 -22.45
CA GLN A 41 -23.79 0.09 -22.44
C GLN A 41 -24.16 0.52 -23.85
N GLU A 42 -25.26 1.24 -23.98
CA GLU A 42 -25.75 1.70 -25.27
C GLU A 42 -26.11 3.18 -25.25
N ALA A 43 -25.89 3.83 -26.39
CA ALA A 43 -26.27 5.21 -26.60
C ALA A 43 -26.65 5.43 -28.06
N ARG A 44 -27.44 6.47 -28.33
CA ARG A 44 -27.47 7.05 -29.68
C ARG A 44 -26.35 8.08 -29.75
N THR A 45 -25.74 8.30 -30.92
CA THR A 45 -24.66 9.30 -31.07
C THR A 45 -25.08 10.73 -30.68
N SER A 46 -26.38 11.02 -30.66
CA SER A 46 -26.95 12.29 -30.19
C SER A 46 -27.20 12.36 -28.68
N ALA A 47 -26.99 11.28 -27.93
CA ALA A 47 -27.24 11.23 -26.49
C ALA A 47 -26.08 11.85 -25.70
N HIS A 48 -26.39 12.42 -24.54
CA HIS A 48 -25.37 12.99 -23.65
C HIS A 48 -24.51 11.92 -22.95
N GLN A 49 -25.07 10.74 -22.69
CA GLN A 49 -24.40 9.68 -21.94
C GLN A 49 -24.83 8.28 -22.39
N PHE A 50 -23.99 7.29 -22.08
CA PHE A 50 -24.32 5.87 -22.22
C PHE A 50 -25.31 5.42 -21.15
N LYS A 51 -26.18 4.46 -21.52
CA LYS A 51 -27.09 3.78 -20.60
C LYS A 51 -26.63 2.35 -20.41
N MET A 52 -26.59 1.88 -19.16
CA MET A 52 -26.31 0.48 -18.87
C MET A 52 -27.48 -0.38 -19.38
N VAL A 53 -27.16 -1.43 -20.14
CA VAL A 53 -28.11 -2.42 -20.67
C VAL A 53 -27.88 -3.77 -20.00
N GLU A 54 -26.63 -4.15 -19.77
CA GLU A 54 -26.26 -5.37 -19.05
C GLU A 54 -25.11 -5.07 -18.09
N ASP A 55 -25.19 -5.61 -16.88
CA ASP A 55 -24.13 -5.62 -15.87
C ASP A 55 -24.16 -7.01 -15.21
N LEU A 56 -23.23 -7.87 -15.61
CA LEU A 56 -23.22 -9.29 -15.26
C LEU A 56 -21.89 -9.64 -14.59
N ALA A 57 -21.98 -10.49 -13.58
CA ALA A 57 -20.84 -11.17 -12.96
C ALA A 57 -20.94 -12.67 -13.25
N PHE A 58 -19.81 -13.28 -13.57
CA PHE A 58 -19.68 -14.72 -13.74
C PHE A 58 -18.79 -15.27 -12.63
N ALA A 59 -19.16 -16.45 -12.12
CA ALA A 59 -18.42 -17.12 -11.07
C ALA A 59 -16.95 -17.34 -11.46
N GLN A 60 -16.06 -17.36 -10.47
CA GLN A 60 -14.62 -17.54 -10.67
C GLN A 60 -14.29 -18.78 -11.51
N ASP A 61 -14.94 -19.91 -11.21
CA ASP A 61 -14.75 -21.15 -11.95
C ASP A 61 -15.51 -21.12 -13.28
N GLY A 62 -14.77 -21.09 -14.40
CA GLY A 62 -15.33 -21.09 -15.76
C GLY A 62 -15.89 -19.74 -16.22
N GLY A 63 -15.92 -18.72 -15.36
CA GLY A 63 -16.35 -17.36 -15.70
C GLY A 63 -15.59 -16.72 -16.86
N PRO A 64 -14.24 -16.78 -16.90
CA PRO A 64 -13.46 -16.25 -18.02
C PRO A 64 -13.85 -16.90 -19.36
N GLN A 65 -14.10 -18.21 -19.40
CA GLN A 65 -14.50 -18.93 -20.62
C GLN A 65 -15.94 -18.59 -21.03
N ALA A 66 -16.86 -18.47 -20.08
CA ALA A 66 -18.23 -18.04 -20.34
C ALA A 66 -18.29 -16.62 -20.92
N LEU A 67 -17.47 -15.71 -20.39
CA LEU A 67 -17.31 -14.35 -20.89
C LEU A 67 -16.77 -14.34 -22.34
N LEU A 68 -15.74 -15.13 -22.62
CA LEU A 68 -15.16 -15.26 -23.96
C LEU A 68 -16.18 -15.78 -24.99
N GLN A 69 -16.92 -16.84 -24.65
CA GLN A 69 -17.96 -17.40 -25.52
C GLN A 69 -19.05 -16.36 -25.81
N ARG A 70 -19.55 -15.70 -24.76
CA ARG A 70 -20.54 -14.63 -24.89
C ARG A 70 -20.03 -13.49 -25.77
N PHE A 71 -18.78 -13.09 -25.62
CA PHE A 71 -18.17 -12.05 -26.44
C PHE A 71 -18.14 -12.46 -27.91
N ALA A 72 -17.65 -13.67 -28.23
CA ALA A 72 -17.58 -14.18 -29.60
C ALA A 72 -18.96 -14.24 -30.27
N GLU A 73 -19.98 -14.70 -29.54
CA GLU A 73 -21.37 -14.74 -30.01
C GLU A 73 -21.95 -13.34 -30.24
N LEU A 74 -21.70 -12.40 -29.32
CA LEU A 74 -22.19 -11.04 -29.45
C LEU A 74 -21.54 -10.32 -30.64
N ARG A 75 -20.22 -10.48 -30.85
CA ARG A 75 -19.54 -9.85 -32.00
C ARG A 75 -20.18 -10.25 -33.33
N ARG A 76 -20.49 -11.55 -33.49
CA ARG A 76 -21.19 -12.05 -34.68
C ARG A 76 -22.58 -11.42 -34.78
N THR A 77 -23.34 -11.40 -33.69
CA THR A 77 -24.70 -10.82 -33.65
C THR A 77 -24.70 -9.33 -34.01
N LEU A 78 -23.75 -8.55 -33.49
CA LEU A 78 -23.62 -7.13 -33.78
C LEU A 78 -23.22 -6.88 -35.23
N ALA A 79 -22.29 -7.67 -35.77
CA ALA A 79 -21.90 -7.60 -37.18
C ALA A 79 -23.09 -7.92 -38.11
N ASP A 80 -23.85 -8.98 -37.83
CA ASP A 80 -25.05 -9.36 -38.58
C ASP A 80 -26.16 -8.30 -38.51
N ALA A 81 -26.21 -7.53 -37.42
CA ALA A 81 -27.11 -6.41 -37.23
C ALA A 81 -26.65 -5.10 -37.92
N GLY A 82 -25.52 -5.12 -38.64
CA GLY A 82 -24.99 -3.96 -39.36
C GLY A 82 -24.19 -2.99 -38.50
N LEU A 83 -23.71 -3.41 -37.33
CA LEU A 83 -22.76 -2.65 -36.52
C LEU A 83 -21.32 -3.02 -36.88
N GLN A 84 -20.44 -2.03 -36.87
CA GLN A 84 -19.01 -2.21 -37.05
C GLN A 84 -18.26 -1.81 -35.80
N GLU A 85 -17.24 -2.59 -35.47
CA GLU A 85 -16.32 -2.24 -34.40
C GLU A 85 -15.39 -1.11 -34.85
N VAL A 86 -15.20 -0.10 -34.00
CA VAL A 86 -14.43 1.11 -34.31
C VAL A 86 -13.22 1.25 -33.40
N VAL A 87 -12.19 1.95 -33.90
CA VAL A 87 -11.04 2.32 -33.07
C VAL A 87 -11.46 3.41 -32.08
N ALA A 88 -11.33 3.12 -30.80
CA ALA A 88 -11.65 4.04 -29.72
C ALA A 88 -10.48 5.01 -29.47
N PRO A 89 -10.74 6.26 -29.08
CA PRO A 89 -9.75 7.06 -28.38
C PRO A 89 -9.53 6.49 -26.96
N ASP A 90 -8.36 6.77 -26.36
CA ASP A 90 -7.98 6.32 -25.01
C ASP A 90 -9.03 6.61 -23.91
N ARG A 91 -9.86 7.63 -24.11
CA ARG A 91 -10.98 7.95 -23.21
C ARG A 91 -12.22 8.34 -24.00
N VAL A 92 -13.32 7.65 -23.72
CA VAL A 92 -14.65 7.97 -24.26
C VAL A 92 -15.40 8.80 -23.22
N TYR A 93 -15.38 10.12 -23.37
CA TYR A 93 -16.08 11.04 -22.45
C TYR A 93 -17.58 11.17 -22.76
N SER A 94 -17.98 10.91 -24.01
CA SER A 94 -19.38 10.98 -24.43
C SER A 94 -19.63 10.15 -25.71
N PRO A 95 -20.89 9.80 -26.01
CA PRO A 95 -21.27 9.19 -27.29
C PRO A 95 -20.81 9.98 -28.53
N ALA A 96 -20.75 11.32 -28.42
CA ALA A 96 -20.31 12.18 -29.51
C ALA A 96 -18.82 12.00 -29.86
N SER A 97 -17.99 11.56 -28.91
CA SER A 97 -16.55 11.34 -29.09
C SER A 97 -16.22 10.21 -30.07
N LEU A 98 -17.21 9.36 -30.40
CA LEU A 98 -17.06 8.24 -31.33
C LEU A 98 -17.41 8.60 -32.77
N ARG A 99 -17.89 9.82 -33.02
CA ARG A 99 -18.24 10.28 -34.36
C ARG A 99 -16.98 10.45 -35.21
N GLY A 100 -16.94 9.79 -36.36
CA GLY A 100 -15.82 9.89 -37.31
C GLY A 100 -14.62 9.00 -36.98
N GLN A 101 -14.75 8.09 -36.00
CA GLN A 101 -13.76 7.03 -35.80
C GLN A 101 -13.78 6.04 -36.96
N ARG A 102 -12.60 5.51 -37.31
CA ARG A 102 -12.49 4.51 -38.37
C ARG A 102 -12.95 3.14 -37.87
N PRO A 103 -13.50 2.29 -38.75
CA PRO A 103 -13.66 0.87 -38.46
C PRO A 103 -12.31 0.22 -38.13
N LYS A 104 -12.35 -0.81 -37.29
CA LYS A 104 -11.22 -1.72 -37.09
C LYS A 104 -10.98 -2.55 -38.35
N THR A 105 -9.73 -2.87 -38.63
CA THR A 105 -9.36 -3.85 -39.65
C THR A 105 -9.69 -5.27 -39.18
N ALA A 106 -9.71 -6.23 -40.10
CA ALA A 106 -9.91 -7.64 -39.74
C ALA A 106 -8.80 -8.17 -38.82
N ASP A 107 -7.56 -7.72 -39.03
CA ASP A 107 -6.42 -8.11 -38.20
C ASP A 107 -6.53 -7.51 -36.79
N GLU A 108 -6.89 -6.24 -36.67
CA GLU A 108 -7.17 -5.58 -35.37
C GLU A 108 -8.24 -6.34 -34.60
N CYS A 109 -9.37 -6.65 -35.24
CA CYS A 109 -10.44 -7.43 -34.66
C CYS A 109 -10.00 -8.83 -34.18
N ARG A 110 -9.09 -9.49 -34.90
CA ARG A 110 -8.56 -10.81 -34.54
C ARG A 110 -7.54 -10.73 -33.41
N MET A 111 -6.67 -9.73 -33.41
CA MET A 111 -5.68 -9.55 -32.36
C MET A 111 -6.35 -9.26 -31.01
N ASP A 112 -7.45 -8.49 -31.00
CA ASP A 112 -8.27 -8.28 -29.80
C ASP A 112 -8.84 -9.56 -29.24
N LEU A 113 -9.39 -10.40 -30.14
CA LEU A 113 -9.94 -11.69 -29.76
C LEU A 113 -8.83 -12.60 -29.23
N ALA A 114 -7.66 -12.61 -29.87
CA ALA A 114 -6.50 -13.39 -29.42
C ALA A 114 -6.01 -12.94 -28.03
N ALA A 115 -5.99 -11.64 -27.76
CA ALA A 115 -5.65 -11.11 -26.45
C ALA A 115 -6.66 -11.58 -25.38
N LEU A 116 -7.96 -11.57 -25.69
CA LEU A 116 -8.98 -12.08 -24.78
C LEU A 116 -8.86 -13.60 -24.56
N HIS A 117 -8.64 -14.38 -25.61
CA HIS A 117 -8.36 -15.82 -25.49
C HIS A 117 -7.16 -16.09 -24.57
N THR A 118 -6.11 -15.27 -24.68
CA THR A 118 -4.91 -15.37 -23.83
C THR A 118 -5.23 -15.12 -22.35
N GLU A 119 -6.09 -14.16 -22.02
CA GLU A 119 -6.52 -13.92 -20.64
C GLU A 119 -7.42 -15.02 -20.09
N CYS A 120 -8.27 -15.58 -20.94
CA CYS A 120 -9.18 -16.65 -20.58
C CYS A 120 -8.51 -18.04 -20.58
N GLY A 121 -7.20 -18.11 -20.77
CA GLY A 121 -6.43 -19.36 -20.70
C GLY A 121 -6.46 -20.23 -21.97
N ASP A 122 -7.04 -19.74 -23.07
CA ASP A 122 -7.13 -20.46 -24.35
C ASP A 122 -6.00 -20.05 -25.30
N PHE A 123 -4.78 -20.47 -24.97
CA PHE A 123 -3.56 -20.03 -25.66
C PHE A 123 -3.48 -20.53 -27.11
N ASP A 124 -4.04 -21.71 -27.40
CA ASP A 124 -4.00 -22.29 -28.74
C ASP A 124 -4.90 -21.52 -29.71
N ALA A 125 -6.13 -21.18 -29.30
CA ALA A 125 -7.01 -20.34 -30.10
C ALA A 125 -6.44 -18.92 -30.28
N ALA A 126 -5.80 -18.37 -29.25
CA ALA A 126 -5.11 -17.08 -29.35
C ALA A 126 -4.03 -17.10 -30.45
N LEU A 127 -3.15 -18.10 -30.44
CA LEU A 127 -2.09 -18.23 -31.44
C LEU A 127 -2.64 -18.52 -32.84
N ALA A 128 -3.68 -19.35 -32.96
CA ALA A 128 -4.34 -19.63 -34.24
C ALA A 128 -4.98 -18.37 -34.87
N LEU A 129 -5.54 -17.47 -34.05
CA LEU A 129 -6.05 -16.18 -34.50
C LEU A 129 -4.92 -15.25 -34.97
N LEU A 130 -3.83 -15.17 -34.19
CA LEU A 130 -2.67 -14.33 -34.53
C LEU A 130 -1.99 -14.77 -35.84
N GLN A 131 -1.91 -16.07 -36.11
CA GLN A 131 -1.36 -16.58 -37.36
C GLN A 131 -2.12 -16.10 -38.61
N GLN A 132 -3.40 -15.79 -38.47
CA GLN A 132 -4.26 -15.26 -39.54
C GLN A 132 -4.06 -13.76 -39.79
N CYS A 133 -3.41 -13.04 -38.87
CA CYS A 133 -3.17 -11.59 -38.96
C CYS A 133 -1.96 -11.25 -39.83
N GLN A 134 -1.95 -11.65 -41.10
CA GLN A 134 -0.78 -11.54 -41.98
C GLN A 134 -0.34 -10.09 -42.25
N GLY A 135 -1.26 -9.12 -42.25
CA GLY A 135 -0.96 -7.71 -42.53
C GLY A 135 -0.42 -6.95 -41.32
N SER A 136 -0.51 -7.53 -40.12
CA SER A 136 -0.11 -6.89 -38.86
C SER A 136 1.03 -7.60 -38.15
N ARG A 137 1.72 -8.55 -38.80
CA ARG A 137 2.76 -9.37 -38.16
C ARG A 137 3.94 -8.56 -37.60
N ASP A 138 4.29 -7.45 -38.23
CA ASP A 138 5.37 -6.57 -37.77
C ASP A 138 4.89 -5.52 -36.75
N ALA A 139 3.60 -5.54 -36.37
CA ALA A 139 3.06 -4.61 -35.39
C ALA A 139 3.45 -5.04 -33.97
N TRP A 140 3.87 -4.06 -33.14
CA TRP A 140 4.17 -4.27 -31.72
C TRP A 140 3.04 -4.97 -30.96
N TYR A 141 1.80 -4.63 -31.26
CA TYR A 141 0.64 -5.24 -30.63
C TYR A 141 0.54 -6.74 -30.93
N TRP A 142 0.80 -7.14 -32.17
CA TRP A 142 0.83 -8.54 -32.57
C TRP A 142 1.90 -9.31 -31.78
N HIS A 143 3.12 -8.76 -31.73
CA HIS A 143 4.22 -9.35 -30.95
C HIS A 143 3.92 -9.40 -29.45
N THR A 144 3.22 -8.42 -28.91
CA THR A 144 2.83 -8.38 -27.50
C THR A 144 1.84 -9.49 -27.16
N ALA A 145 0.82 -9.67 -27.98
CA ALA A 145 -0.15 -10.75 -27.80
C ALA A 145 0.50 -12.13 -28.00
N ALA A 146 1.31 -12.30 -29.06
CA ALA A 146 2.01 -13.55 -29.35
C ALA A 146 2.99 -13.94 -28.23
N ARG A 147 3.82 -12.99 -27.77
CA ARG A 147 4.72 -13.17 -26.61
C ARG A 147 3.96 -13.74 -25.42
N ARG A 148 2.84 -13.11 -25.07
CA ARG A 148 2.08 -13.47 -23.88
C ARG A 148 1.45 -14.86 -24.00
N ALA A 149 0.85 -15.16 -25.16
CA ALA A 149 0.26 -16.48 -25.41
C ALA A 149 1.30 -17.59 -25.33
N HIS A 150 2.45 -17.42 -25.98
CA HIS A 150 3.56 -18.38 -25.91
C HIS A 150 4.10 -18.54 -24.49
N ALA A 151 4.39 -17.45 -23.77
CA ALA A 151 4.91 -17.51 -22.41
C ALA A 151 3.93 -18.22 -21.45
N ASN A 152 2.64 -17.93 -21.55
CA ASN A 152 1.62 -18.59 -20.73
C ASN A 152 1.46 -20.07 -21.08
N ARG A 153 1.52 -20.43 -22.36
CA ARG A 153 1.47 -21.84 -22.79
C ARG A 153 2.68 -22.64 -22.29
N ALA A 154 3.86 -22.02 -22.29
CA ALA A 154 5.08 -22.60 -21.73
C ALA A 154 4.96 -22.82 -20.21
N ARG A 155 4.45 -21.81 -19.47
CA ARG A 155 4.19 -21.91 -18.02
C ARG A 155 3.21 -23.03 -17.67
N ALA A 156 2.19 -23.24 -18.50
CA ALA A 156 1.20 -24.27 -18.28
C ALA A 156 1.73 -25.70 -18.50
N ASN A 157 2.85 -25.86 -19.21
CA ASN A 157 3.39 -27.17 -19.62
C ASN A 157 4.90 -27.31 -19.35
N PRO A 158 5.39 -27.04 -18.13
CA PRO A 158 6.82 -26.93 -17.85
C PRO A 158 7.56 -28.25 -18.14
N GLY A 159 8.81 -28.15 -18.61
CA GLY A 159 9.69 -29.30 -18.84
C GLY A 159 9.41 -30.13 -20.10
N THR A 160 8.54 -29.64 -21.00
CA THR A 160 8.26 -30.29 -22.28
C THR A 160 9.02 -29.61 -23.43
N ALA A 161 9.35 -30.36 -24.49
CA ALA A 161 9.97 -29.79 -25.69
C ALA A 161 9.10 -28.70 -26.34
N GLN A 162 7.77 -28.81 -26.17
CA GLN A 162 6.82 -27.79 -26.62
C GLN A 162 6.96 -26.50 -25.80
N ALA A 163 7.13 -26.58 -24.48
CA ALA A 163 7.37 -25.42 -23.64
C ALA A 163 8.70 -24.73 -23.95
N ASP A 164 9.75 -25.48 -24.29
CA ASP A 164 11.02 -24.89 -24.72
C ASP A 164 10.86 -24.10 -26.04
N ALA A 165 10.11 -24.67 -27.00
CA ALA A 165 9.79 -23.99 -28.25
C ALA A 165 8.92 -22.73 -28.01
N ASP A 166 7.97 -22.81 -27.07
CA ASP A 166 7.12 -21.68 -26.69
C ASP A 166 7.92 -20.58 -25.98
N TRP A 167 8.84 -20.93 -25.08
CA TRP A 167 9.75 -19.96 -24.49
C TRP A 167 10.62 -19.29 -25.54
N ALA A 168 11.19 -20.04 -26.47
CA ALA A 168 11.98 -19.49 -27.56
C ALA A 168 11.17 -18.50 -28.42
N ALA A 169 9.91 -18.85 -28.74
CA ALA A 169 9.01 -17.95 -29.47
C ALA A 169 8.67 -16.69 -28.65
N ALA A 170 8.33 -16.84 -27.37
CA ALA A 170 8.06 -15.72 -26.48
C ALA A 170 9.25 -14.75 -26.39
N LEU A 171 10.47 -15.28 -26.29
CA LEU A 171 11.70 -14.50 -26.27
C LEU A 171 11.97 -13.80 -27.60
N ALA A 172 11.71 -14.46 -28.73
CA ALA A 172 11.85 -13.82 -30.04
C ALA A 172 10.90 -12.61 -30.18
N HIS A 173 9.65 -12.73 -29.72
CA HIS A 173 8.72 -11.61 -29.71
C HIS A 173 9.12 -10.52 -28.70
N ALA A 174 9.60 -10.89 -27.51
CA ALA A 174 10.09 -9.92 -26.53
C ALA A 174 11.33 -9.16 -27.05
N GLY A 175 12.26 -9.86 -27.70
CA GLY A 175 13.44 -9.28 -28.35
C GLY A 175 13.05 -8.28 -29.42
N PHE A 176 12.11 -8.63 -30.31
CA PHE A 176 11.59 -7.71 -31.31
C PHE A 176 11.08 -6.39 -30.70
N ILE A 177 10.29 -6.47 -29.62
CA ILE A 177 9.76 -5.28 -28.93
C ILE A 177 10.91 -4.44 -28.36
N ILE A 178 11.84 -5.06 -27.64
CA ILE A 178 12.97 -4.37 -26.99
C ILE A 178 13.90 -3.73 -28.03
N ASP A 179 14.28 -4.46 -29.08
CA ASP A 179 15.21 -3.99 -30.10
C ASP A 179 14.59 -2.89 -30.96
N SER A 180 13.30 -3.04 -31.31
CA SER A 180 12.53 -2.01 -31.99
C SER A 180 12.43 -0.73 -31.15
N ALA A 181 12.37 -0.87 -29.82
CA ALA A 181 12.33 0.28 -28.91
C ALA A 181 13.65 1.05 -28.93
N ALA A 182 14.77 0.33 -28.86
CA ALA A 182 16.12 0.90 -28.88
C ALA A 182 16.41 1.61 -30.22
N ALA A 183 15.97 1.04 -31.35
CA ALA A 183 16.20 1.61 -32.68
C ALA A 183 15.50 2.97 -32.91
N GLN A 184 14.44 3.28 -32.16
CA GLN A 184 13.64 4.50 -32.34
C GLN A 184 14.06 5.67 -31.41
N GLY A 185 15.18 5.53 -30.70
CA GLY A 185 15.83 6.66 -30.01
C GLY A 185 15.10 7.21 -28.77
N GLY A 186 14.31 6.40 -28.08
CA GLY A 186 13.78 6.72 -26.75
C GLY A 186 12.42 7.43 -26.70
N ASP A 187 11.80 7.77 -27.84
CA ASP A 187 10.40 8.21 -27.86
C ASP A 187 9.46 7.00 -27.88
N VAL A 188 9.50 6.23 -26.78
CA VAL A 188 8.66 5.04 -26.54
C VAL A 188 7.16 5.39 -26.61
N TYR A 189 6.79 6.68 -26.61
CA TYR A 189 5.40 7.14 -26.71
C TYR A 189 4.89 7.25 -28.16
N ARG A 190 5.74 7.12 -29.19
CA ARG A 190 5.38 7.28 -30.62
C ARG A 190 5.39 5.98 -31.45
N MET A 191 5.49 4.82 -30.81
CA MET A 191 5.60 3.55 -31.54
C MET A 191 4.26 3.17 -32.18
N HIS A 192 4.18 3.44 -33.49
CA HIS A 192 2.99 3.34 -34.32
C HIS A 192 2.55 1.89 -34.60
N THR A 193 1.23 1.69 -34.65
CA THR A 193 0.55 0.44 -34.99
C THR A 193 0.50 0.16 -36.51
N GLY A 194 1.60 0.36 -37.22
CA GLY A 194 1.79 -0.20 -38.56
C GLY A 194 1.71 0.74 -39.78
N GLU A 195 1.34 2.02 -39.67
CA GLU A 195 1.46 2.97 -40.81
C GLU A 195 1.84 4.39 -40.39
N LYS A 196 2.70 5.06 -41.19
CA LYS A 196 3.04 6.48 -41.06
C LYS A 196 1.76 7.32 -41.05
N GLY A 197 1.43 7.94 -39.91
CA GLY A 197 0.24 8.77 -39.76
C GLY A 197 -1.03 8.05 -39.28
N SER A 198 -0.95 6.76 -38.93
CA SER A 198 -2.04 6.07 -38.26
C SER A 198 -2.24 6.65 -36.84
N LYS A 199 -3.47 7.09 -36.55
CA LYS A 199 -3.92 7.37 -35.19
C LYS A 199 -3.89 6.05 -34.42
N GLY A 200 -3.27 6.05 -33.24
CA GLY A 200 -2.95 4.86 -32.45
C GLY A 200 -4.14 3.92 -32.27
N TYR A 201 -3.86 2.62 -32.39
CA TYR A 201 -4.79 1.55 -32.07
C TYR A 201 -4.53 1.07 -30.63
N HIS A 202 -5.54 1.23 -29.76
CA HIS A 202 -5.46 0.86 -28.35
C HIS A 202 -6.54 -0.18 -28.05
N PHE A 203 -6.14 -1.38 -27.59
CA PHE A 203 -7.09 -2.38 -27.09
C PHE A 203 -6.68 -2.88 -25.71
N GLY A 204 -7.61 -2.74 -24.77
CA GLY A 204 -7.42 -3.03 -23.36
C GLY A 204 -6.63 -1.94 -22.64
N ASP A 205 -7.14 -1.46 -21.50
CA ASP A 205 -6.52 -0.38 -20.73
C ASP A 205 -5.09 -0.73 -20.26
N GLY A 206 -4.76 -2.03 -20.20
CA GLY A 206 -3.42 -2.53 -19.84
C GLY A 206 -2.36 -2.46 -20.94
N TYR A 207 -2.72 -2.17 -22.20
CA TYR A 207 -1.80 -2.10 -23.35
C TYR A 207 -1.66 -0.68 -23.92
N ALA A 208 -2.18 0.31 -23.18
CA ALA A 208 -2.49 1.65 -23.66
C ALA A 208 -1.29 2.45 -24.17
N SER A 209 -0.06 2.03 -23.91
CA SER A 209 1.13 2.70 -24.44
C SER A 209 2.31 1.74 -24.63
N ALA A 210 3.32 2.15 -25.39
CA ALA A 210 4.50 1.34 -25.62
C ALA A 210 5.41 1.13 -24.38
N PRO A 211 5.47 2.01 -23.36
CA PRO A 211 6.19 1.72 -22.12
C PRO A 211 5.68 0.47 -21.36
N PRO A 212 4.38 0.25 -21.11
CA PRO A 212 3.85 -1.01 -20.57
C PRO A 212 4.17 -2.25 -21.44
N GLN A 213 4.13 -2.12 -22.77
CA GLN A 213 4.46 -3.23 -23.68
C GLN A 213 5.95 -3.60 -23.58
N LEU A 214 6.83 -2.61 -23.52
CA LEU A 214 8.25 -2.80 -23.32
C LEU A 214 8.56 -3.41 -21.94
N ALA A 215 7.93 -2.90 -20.89
CA ALA A 215 8.05 -3.42 -19.52
C ALA A 215 7.66 -4.89 -19.45
N THR A 216 6.51 -5.27 -20.03
CA THR A 216 6.06 -6.66 -20.04
C THR A 216 6.96 -7.57 -20.90
N ALA A 217 7.51 -7.07 -22.01
CA ALA A 217 8.50 -7.81 -22.81
C ALA A 217 9.79 -8.07 -22.01
N ALA A 218 10.31 -7.02 -21.37
CA ALA A 218 11.47 -7.10 -20.48
C ALA A 218 11.24 -8.05 -19.31
N GLN A 219 10.05 -8.04 -18.71
CA GLN A 219 9.66 -8.96 -17.65
C GLN A 219 9.64 -10.42 -18.11
N THR A 220 9.10 -10.73 -19.29
CA THR A 220 9.15 -12.10 -19.86
C THR A 220 10.59 -12.57 -20.07
N ARG A 221 11.45 -11.67 -20.55
CA ARG A 221 12.87 -11.98 -20.72
C ARG A 221 13.55 -12.23 -19.37
N ALA A 222 13.30 -11.39 -18.37
CA ALA A 222 13.85 -11.55 -17.01
C ALA A 222 13.44 -12.89 -16.39
N GLU A 223 12.16 -13.25 -16.49
CA GLU A 223 11.63 -14.51 -15.98
C GLU A 223 12.31 -15.72 -16.60
N TYR A 224 12.40 -15.78 -17.93
CA TYR A 224 13.10 -16.87 -18.61
C TYR A 224 14.57 -16.95 -18.20
N LEU A 225 15.28 -15.81 -18.21
CA LEU A 225 16.69 -15.77 -17.86
C LEU A 225 16.94 -16.25 -16.44
N LEU A 226 16.06 -15.89 -15.52
CA LEU A 226 16.18 -16.24 -14.11
C LEU A 226 15.82 -17.69 -13.81
N HIS A 227 14.68 -18.17 -14.32
CA HIS A 227 14.10 -19.45 -13.93
C HIS A 227 14.41 -20.61 -14.90
N MET A 228 14.68 -20.30 -16.18
CA MET A 228 14.92 -21.32 -17.20
C MET A 228 16.39 -21.38 -17.61
N ALA A 229 17.04 -20.23 -17.83
CA ALA A 229 18.42 -20.18 -18.33
C ALA A 229 19.49 -20.12 -17.24
N GLY A 230 19.14 -19.75 -16.00
CA GLY A 230 20.10 -19.58 -14.90
C GLY A 230 21.09 -18.44 -15.13
N GLN A 231 20.63 -17.33 -15.73
CA GLN A 231 21.43 -16.16 -16.08
C GLN A 231 20.98 -14.91 -15.30
N PRO A 232 21.18 -14.87 -13.96
CA PRO A 232 20.65 -13.79 -13.11
C PRO A 232 21.22 -12.40 -13.44
N GLY A 233 22.46 -12.32 -13.95
CA GLY A 233 23.05 -11.05 -14.37
C GLY A 233 22.33 -10.43 -15.57
N GLU A 234 21.97 -11.24 -16.56
CA GLU A 234 21.18 -10.78 -17.71
C GLU A 234 19.72 -10.50 -17.32
N ALA A 235 19.18 -11.26 -16.37
CA ALA A 235 17.85 -11.00 -15.82
C ALA A 235 17.77 -9.60 -15.18
N LEU A 236 18.79 -9.18 -14.42
CA LEU A 236 18.86 -7.80 -13.87
C LEU A 236 18.92 -6.73 -14.96
N ALA A 237 19.64 -6.98 -16.07
CA ALA A 237 19.66 -6.05 -17.20
C ALA A 237 18.29 -5.92 -17.86
N ALA A 238 17.54 -7.03 -17.99
CA ALA A 238 16.16 -7.00 -18.47
C ALA A 238 15.23 -6.25 -17.50
N ILE A 239 15.36 -6.48 -16.17
CA ILE A 239 14.57 -5.76 -15.15
C ILE A 239 14.78 -4.25 -15.25
N ALA A 240 16.02 -3.79 -15.45
CA ALA A 240 16.33 -2.36 -15.60
C ALA A 240 15.60 -1.70 -16.79
N ILE A 241 15.34 -2.43 -17.88
CA ILE A 241 14.55 -1.94 -19.02
C ILE A 241 13.10 -1.70 -18.58
N SER A 242 12.53 -2.61 -17.81
CA SER A 242 11.16 -2.48 -17.31
C SER A 242 11.00 -1.33 -16.29
N ASP A 243 11.96 -1.14 -15.39
CA ASP A 243 11.96 -0.02 -14.43
C ASP A 243 11.97 1.34 -15.13
N SER A 244 12.69 1.44 -16.24
CA SER A 244 12.80 2.70 -17.00
C SER A 244 11.48 3.12 -17.67
N THR A 245 10.51 2.21 -17.74
CA THR A 245 9.27 2.38 -18.50
C THR A 245 7.99 2.14 -17.71
N SER A 246 8.11 1.65 -16.46
CA SER A 246 7.00 1.39 -15.55
C SER A 246 7.46 1.55 -14.10
N HIS A 247 6.58 1.97 -13.19
CA HIS A 247 6.90 2.20 -11.77
C HIS A 247 7.11 0.91 -10.94
N GLY A 248 7.79 -0.11 -11.49
CA GLY A 248 7.99 -1.41 -10.85
C GLY A 248 6.68 -2.19 -10.65
N THR A 249 6.71 -3.50 -10.84
CA THR A 249 5.61 -4.38 -10.42
C THR A 249 6.10 -5.26 -9.28
N ARG A 250 5.22 -5.68 -8.37
CA ARG A 250 5.61 -6.63 -7.30
C ARG A 250 6.37 -7.84 -7.86
N GLN A 251 5.87 -8.41 -8.96
CA GLN A 251 6.49 -9.56 -9.63
C GLN A 251 7.90 -9.26 -10.18
N ILE A 252 8.17 -8.04 -10.66
CA ILE A 252 9.52 -7.72 -11.15
C ILE A 252 10.53 -7.55 -10.02
N GLU A 253 10.06 -7.08 -8.87
CA GLU A 253 10.88 -6.97 -7.66
C GLU A 253 11.15 -8.35 -7.05
N GLU A 254 10.19 -9.27 -7.15
CA GLU A 254 10.40 -10.68 -6.82
C GLU A 254 11.54 -11.27 -7.67
N TYR A 255 11.51 -11.05 -8.99
CA TYR A 255 12.60 -11.45 -9.87
C TYR A 255 13.93 -10.73 -9.54
N ARG A 256 13.89 -9.45 -9.17
CA ARG A 256 15.09 -8.67 -8.78
C ARG A 256 15.74 -9.26 -7.55
N VAL A 257 14.97 -9.50 -6.49
CA VAL A 257 15.47 -10.07 -5.23
C VAL A 257 16.07 -11.45 -5.49
N THR A 258 15.36 -12.33 -6.19
CA THR A 258 15.87 -13.67 -6.53
C THR A 258 17.15 -13.60 -7.37
N ALA A 259 17.23 -12.74 -8.38
CA ALA A 259 18.43 -12.57 -9.19
C ALA A 259 19.63 -12.02 -8.38
N LEU A 260 19.40 -11.04 -7.49
CA LEU A 260 20.43 -10.49 -6.62
C LEU A 260 21.00 -11.54 -5.67
N LEU A 261 20.15 -12.41 -5.13
CA LEU A 261 20.56 -13.50 -4.24
C LEU A 261 21.37 -14.57 -4.96
N GLN A 262 20.95 -14.98 -6.16
CA GLN A 262 21.75 -15.89 -7.00
C GLN A 262 23.14 -15.33 -7.35
N LEU A 263 23.30 -14.01 -7.32
CA LEU A 263 24.58 -13.31 -7.51
C LEU A 263 25.33 -13.01 -6.21
N GLY A 264 24.81 -13.42 -5.04
CA GLY A 264 25.40 -13.14 -3.73
C GLY A 264 25.33 -11.66 -3.30
N ARG A 265 24.45 -10.85 -3.88
CA ARG A 265 24.30 -9.41 -3.60
C ARG A 265 23.29 -9.15 -2.48
N ASN A 266 23.50 -9.77 -1.31
CA ASN A 266 22.53 -9.84 -0.20
C ASN A 266 22.05 -8.48 0.31
N ALA A 267 22.94 -7.47 0.40
CA ALA A 267 22.55 -6.13 0.85
C ALA A 267 21.50 -5.46 -0.07
N GLN A 268 21.65 -5.62 -1.37
CA GLN A 268 20.72 -5.04 -2.34
C GLN A 268 19.42 -5.84 -2.40
N ALA A 269 19.50 -7.17 -2.26
CA ALA A 269 18.32 -8.02 -2.13
C ALA A 269 17.51 -7.65 -0.89
N TYR A 270 18.18 -7.46 0.26
CA TYR A 270 17.54 -7.05 1.51
C TYR A 270 16.83 -5.70 1.40
N GLN A 271 17.48 -4.70 0.79
CA GLN A 271 16.89 -3.39 0.58
C GLN A 271 15.61 -3.47 -0.30
N ALA A 272 15.68 -4.19 -1.41
CA ALA A 272 14.53 -4.36 -2.31
C ALA A 272 13.38 -5.13 -1.62
N HIS A 273 13.70 -6.24 -0.95
CA HIS A 273 12.74 -7.06 -0.20
C HIS A 273 12.00 -6.25 0.89
N ARG A 274 12.74 -5.46 1.68
CA ARG A 274 12.19 -4.57 2.72
C ARG A 274 11.29 -3.47 2.14
N THR A 275 11.73 -2.83 1.06
CA THR A 275 11.02 -1.70 0.44
C THR A 275 9.66 -2.13 -0.09
N TRP A 276 9.59 -3.32 -0.68
CA TRP A 276 8.38 -3.82 -1.34
C TRP A 276 7.57 -4.80 -0.50
N GLN A 277 8.02 -5.12 0.72
CA GLN A 277 7.37 -6.06 1.65
C GLN A 277 6.99 -7.37 0.93
N LEU A 278 7.95 -7.92 0.19
CA LEU A 278 7.72 -9.10 -0.65
C LEU A 278 7.55 -10.33 0.22
N ASP A 279 6.59 -11.19 -0.16
CA ASP A 279 6.44 -12.51 0.44
C ASP A 279 7.11 -13.52 -0.48
N LEU A 280 8.35 -13.88 -0.15
CA LEU A 280 9.19 -14.79 -0.93
C LEU A 280 9.71 -15.93 -0.03
N PRO A 281 8.90 -16.97 0.22
CA PRO A 281 9.27 -18.06 1.13
C PRO A 281 10.61 -18.72 0.78
N GLU A 282 10.90 -18.88 -0.51
CA GLU A 282 12.17 -19.47 -0.99
C GLU A 282 13.37 -18.57 -0.67
N VAL A 283 13.21 -17.25 -0.79
CA VAL A 283 14.25 -16.27 -0.43
C VAL A 283 14.44 -16.20 1.07
N LEU A 284 13.35 -16.18 1.83
CA LEU A 284 13.38 -16.20 3.29
C LEU A 284 14.00 -17.49 3.83
N ALA A 285 13.99 -18.58 3.07
CA ALA A 285 14.64 -19.84 3.39
C ALA A 285 16.11 -19.91 2.96
N ASP A 286 16.63 -18.94 2.19
CA ASP A 286 18.03 -18.96 1.74
C ASP A 286 19.00 -18.75 2.93
N PRO A 287 19.92 -19.69 3.21
CA PRO A 287 20.79 -19.60 4.38
C PRO A 287 21.72 -18.38 4.36
N GLY A 288 22.18 -17.95 3.18
CA GLY A 288 23.05 -16.80 3.03
C GLY A 288 22.31 -15.49 3.30
N TYR A 289 21.06 -15.40 2.86
CA TYR A 289 20.16 -14.30 3.15
C TYR A 289 19.76 -14.26 4.62
N GLN A 290 19.38 -15.39 5.22
CA GLN A 290 19.08 -15.48 6.66
C GLN A 290 20.28 -15.06 7.51
N ALA A 291 21.49 -15.52 7.18
CA ALA A 291 22.69 -15.12 7.89
C ALA A 291 22.99 -13.61 7.74
N PHE A 292 22.73 -13.04 6.57
CA PHE A 292 22.84 -11.61 6.34
C PHE A 292 21.81 -10.84 7.18
N VAL A 293 20.53 -11.21 7.12
CA VAL A 293 19.46 -10.58 7.92
C VAL A 293 19.76 -10.69 9.40
N ALA A 294 20.13 -11.87 9.89
CA ALA A 294 20.48 -12.07 11.30
C ALA A 294 21.71 -11.24 11.72
N ARG A 295 22.65 -10.99 10.82
CA ARG A 295 23.78 -10.09 11.07
C ARG A 295 23.34 -8.64 11.08
N GLU A 296 22.55 -8.16 10.12
CA GLU A 296 22.03 -6.79 10.10
C GLU A 296 21.15 -6.51 11.33
N GLU A 297 20.28 -7.45 11.69
CA GLU A 297 19.49 -7.41 12.92
C GLU A 297 20.39 -7.52 14.15
N GLY A 298 21.45 -8.34 14.10
CA GLY A 298 22.45 -8.45 15.15
C GLY A 298 23.25 -7.18 15.37
N GLU A 299 23.64 -6.49 14.29
CA GLU A 299 24.34 -5.21 14.27
C GLU A 299 23.41 -4.09 14.74
N ALA A 300 22.16 -4.06 14.28
CA ALA A 300 21.14 -3.14 14.77
C ALA A 300 20.87 -3.35 16.26
N ASN A 301 20.76 -4.60 16.71
CA ASN A 301 20.60 -4.94 18.13
C ASN A 301 21.85 -4.60 18.94
N ALA A 302 23.05 -4.75 18.38
CA ALA A 302 24.30 -4.39 19.04
C ALA A 302 24.44 -2.86 19.15
N ALA A 303 24.12 -2.12 18.09
CA ALA A 303 24.09 -0.66 18.09
C ALA A 303 23.05 -0.12 19.07
N GLU A 304 21.87 -0.73 19.14
CA GLU A 304 20.86 -0.37 20.13
C GLU A 304 21.34 -0.68 21.55
N ARG A 305 21.95 -1.84 21.79
CA ARG A 305 22.57 -2.13 23.11
C ARG A 305 23.67 -1.13 23.47
N GLU A 306 24.50 -0.71 22.51
CA GLU A 306 25.54 0.29 22.71
C GLU A 306 24.94 1.67 23.05
N ARG A 307 23.89 2.08 22.32
CA ARG A 307 23.11 3.29 22.62
C ARG A 307 22.52 3.24 24.03
N LEU A 308 21.84 2.16 24.39
CA LEU A 308 21.25 1.98 25.72
C LEU A 308 22.30 1.99 26.82
N ALA A 309 23.46 1.37 26.58
CA ALA A 309 24.60 1.40 27.51
C ALA A 309 25.24 2.80 27.63
N ALA A 310 25.10 3.65 26.61
CA ALA A 310 25.59 5.02 26.58
C ALA A 310 24.62 6.04 27.18
N LEU A 311 23.39 5.62 27.55
CA LEU A 311 22.43 6.50 28.24
C LEU A 311 23.04 7.05 29.53
N ARG A 312 22.85 8.36 29.75
CA ARG A 312 23.25 9.03 30.98
C ARG A 312 22.01 9.50 31.72
N PHE A 313 22.01 9.29 33.02
CA PHE A 313 20.93 9.69 33.92
C PHE A 313 21.43 10.78 34.85
N GLU A 314 20.85 11.97 34.76
CA GLU A 314 21.17 13.10 35.62
C GLU A 314 20.00 13.33 36.59
N LEU A 315 20.31 13.51 37.88
CA LEU A 315 19.32 13.86 38.90
C LEU A 315 19.62 15.27 39.41
N ALA A 316 18.61 16.14 39.40
CA ALA A 316 18.72 17.46 40.00
C ALA A 316 17.89 17.54 41.28
N SER A 317 18.46 18.16 42.32
CA SER A 317 17.72 18.51 43.54
C SER A 317 16.93 19.80 43.33
N GLY A 318 15.78 19.90 43.97
CA GLY A 318 14.96 21.11 43.98
C GLY A 318 14.67 21.58 45.40
N GLN A 319 13.93 22.68 45.52
CA GLN A 319 13.52 23.17 46.82
C GLN A 319 12.44 22.26 47.44
N PRO A 320 12.56 21.90 48.73
CA PRO A 320 11.49 21.23 49.44
C PRO A 320 10.22 22.09 49.51
N ALA A 321 9.06 21.45 49.54
CA ALA A 321 7.78 22.13 49.75
C ALA A 321 7.76 22.83 51.12
N THR A 322 7.26 24.07 51.14
CA THR A 322 7.08 24.82 52.39
C THR A 322 5.82 24.37 53.12
N GLU A 323 5.67 24.71 54.40
CA GLU A 323 4.46 24.35 55.14
C GLU A 323 3.21 25.07 54.59
N ALA A 324 3.39 26.23 53.95
CA ALA A 324 2.32 26.92 53.22
C ALA A 324 1.88 26.12 51.99
N ASP A 325 2.82 25.54 51.24
CA ASP A 325 2.52 24.66 50.11
C ASP A 325 1.76 23.41 50.57
N LEU A 326 2.20 22.79 51.67
CA LEU A 326 1.51 21.62 52.22
C LEU A 326 0.10 21.97 52.72
N ALA A 327 -0.10 23.16 53.32
CA ALA A 327 -1.43 23.62 53.72
C ALA A 327 -2.36 23.80 52.51
N LEU A 328 -1.87 24.41 51.43
CA LEU A 328 -2.61 24.59 50.18
C LEU A 328 -2.97 23.24 49.55
N LEU A 329 -2.04 22.28 49.55
CA LEU A 329 -2.30 20.94 49.04
C LEU A 329 -3.36 20.21 49.88
N ARG A 330 -3.34 20.32 51.21
CA ARG A 330 -4.37 19.74 52.10
C ARG A 330 -5.75 20.35 51.87
N GLU A 331 -5.83 21.62 51.51
CA GLU A 331 -7.11 22.28 51.22
C GLU A 331 -7.77 21.69 49.96
N ARG A 332 -6.97 21.41 48.92
CA ARG A 332 -7.47 20.95 47.61
C ARG A 332 -7.54 19.43 47.48
N PHE A 333 -6.58 18.74 48.08
CA PHE A 333 -6.43 17.28 48.10
C PHE A 333 -6.14 16.80 49.52
N PRO A 334 -7.16 16.76 50.41
CA PRO A 334 -6.97 16.50 51.84
C PRO A 334 -6.28 15.17 52.13
N GLN A 335 -6.50 14.17 51.29
CA GLN A 335 -5.95 12.81 51.47
C GLN A 335 -4.56 12.62 50.83
N ALA A 336 -4.09 13.51 49.95
CA ALA A 336 -2.84 13.31 49.19
C ALA A 336 -1.61 13.08 50.10
N LEU A 337 -1.53 13.81 51.22
CA LEU A 337 -0.41 13.71 52.16
C LEU A 337 -0.59 12.61 53.22
N GLU A 338 -1.82 12.10 53.40
CA GLU A 338 -2.15 11.07 54.39
C GLU A 338 -2.03 9.67 53.79
N VAL A 339 -2.40 9.55 52.51
CA VAL A 339 -2.40 8.30 51.75
C VAL A 339 -1.01 7.89 51.31
N SER A 340 -0.14 8.83 50.94
CA SER A 340 1.22 8.54 50.48
C SER A 340 2.26 9.22 51.35
N ALA A 341 2.73 8.48 52.37
CA ALA A 341 3.88 8.89 53.17
C ALA A 341 5.13 9.09 52.30
N ALA A 342 5.27 8.26 51.26
CA ALA A 342 6.35 8.36 50.26
C ALA A 342 6.29 9.69 49.49
N TYR A 343 5.12 10.09 48.99
CA TYR A 343 4.97 11.38 48.30
C TYR A 343 5.24 12.57 49.22
N ARG A 344 4.72 12.53 50.46
CA ARG A 344 5.02 13.57 51.46
C ARG A 344 6.51 13.66 51.76
N GLN A 345 7.19 12.53 51.95
CA GLN A 345 8.62 12.49 52.17
C GLN A 345 9.37 13.03 50.95
N TRP A 346 8.94 12.66 49.75
CA TRP A 346 9.53 13.14 48.50
C TRP A 346 9.45 14.67 48.40
N LEU A 347 8.29 15.27 48.71
CA LEU A 347 8.09 16.72 48.69
C LEU A 347 8.94 17.48 49.71
N THR A 348 9.12 16.94 50.91
CA THR A 348 9.61 17.67 52.09
C THR A 348 11.06 17.38 52.48
N ALA A 349 11.60 16.23 52.10
CA ALA A 349 12.94 15.83 52.55
C ALA A 349 14.05 16.52 51.74
N PRO A 350 15.06 17.10 52.40
CA PRO A 350 16.24 17.65 51.72
C PRO A 350 16.97 16.57 50.92
N GLY A 351 17.44 16.92 49.72
CA GLY A 351 18.24 16.02 48.86
C GLY A 351 17.45 14.99 48.07
N GLN A 352 16.11 15.02 48.14
CA GLN A 352 15.28 14.24 47.23
C GLN A 352 15.37 14.78 45.80
N PRO A 353 15.43 13.90 44.78
CA PRO A 353 15.51 14.33 43.40
C PRO A 353 14.20 15.00 42.99
N HIS A 354 14.31 16.16 42.37
CA HIS A 354 13.18 16.93 41.84
C HIS A 354 13.05 16.73 40.33
N GLN A 355 14.14 16.35 39.65
CA GLN A 355 14.14 16.11 38.22
C GLN A 355 15.01 14.89 37.90
N LEU A 356 14.54 14.09 36.95
CA LEU A 356 15.32 13.07 36.25
C LEU A 356 15.49 13.50 34.80
N SER A 357 16.73 13.57 34.33
CA SER A 357 17.05 13.78 32.92
C SER A 357 17.62 12.50 32.32
N VAL A 358 17.02 12.02 31.24
CA VAL A 358 17.52 10.92 30.43
C VAL A 358 18.21 11.52 29.21
N VAL A 359 19.52 11.32 29.11
CA VAL A 359 20.36 11.87 28.05
C VAL A 359 20.82 10.76 27.11
N ASP A 360 20.45 10.89 25.84
CA ASP A 360 20.73 9.96 24.75
C ASP A 360 21.43 10.70 23.61
N GLY A 361 22.76 10.67 23.61
CA GLY A 361 23.57 11.48 22.69
C GLY A 361 23.30 12.98 22.87
N GLU A 362 22.73 13.61 21.83
CA GLU A 362 22.31 15.02 21.83
C GLU A 362 20.87 15.22 22.33
N TYR A 363 20.08 14.16 22.44
CA TYR A 363 18.71 14.23 22.93
C TYR A 363 18.68 14.19 24.46
N ARG A 364 17.83 15.03 25.04
CA ARG A 364 17.60 15.10 26.49
C ARG A 364 16.10 15.12 26.75
N GLN A 365 15.63 14.15 27.53
CA GLN A 365 14.26 14.13 28.04
C GLN A 365 14.30 14.41 29.54
N ASP A 366 13.55 15.42 29.96
CA ASP A 366 13.48 15.86 31.34
C ASP A 366 12.12 15.49 31.95
N TYR A 367 12.15 14.85 33.13
CA TYR A 367 10.97 14.53 33.94
C TYR A 367 11.07 15.34 35.23
N THR A 368 10.28 16.40 35.32
CA THR A 368 10.36 17.35 36.43
C THR A 368 9.17 17.15 37.36
N ARG A 369 9.44 17.00 38.65
CA ARG A 369 8.40 17.01 39.66
C ARG A 369 7.80 18.40 39.74
N PHE A 370 6.48 18.50 39.72
CA PHE A 370 5.82 19.80 39.89
C PHE A 370 5.99 20.32 41.31
N SER A 371 6.15 21.64 41.45
CA SER A 371 5.83 22.32 42.70
C SER A 371 4.33 22.16 43.01
N VAL A 372 3.93 22.36 44.27
CA VAL A 372 2.51 22.23 44.65
C VAL A 372 1.62 23.15 43.82
N ARG A 373 2.08 24.36 43.51
CA ARG A 373 1.32 25.30 42.70
C ARG A 373 1.16 24.83 41.26
N GLU A 374 2.26 24.39 40.63
CA GLU A 374 2.22 23.84 39.27
C GLU A 374 1.34 22.60 39.19
N ALA A 375 1.39 21.72 40.20
CA ALA A 375 0.52 20.54 40.27
C ALA A 375 -0.96 20.90 40.29
N LEU A 376 -1.34 21.95 41.04
CA LEU A 376 -2.71 22.44 41.11
C LEU A 376 -3.15 23.15 39.81
N ASP A 377 -2.25 23.93 39.20
CA ASP A 377 -2.51 24.59 37.92
C ASP A 377 -2.69 23.54 36.81
N LYS A 378 -1.83 22.50 36.76
CA LYS A 378 -1.97 21.36 35.86
C LYS A 378 -3.22 20.53 36.12
N HIS A 379 -3.65 20.41 37.37
CA HIS A 379 -4.89 19.71 37.71
C HIS A 379 -6.10 20.45 37.14
N ALA A 380 -6.12 21.78 37.24
CA ALA A 380 -7.15 22.59 36.63
C ALA A 380 -7.15 22.44 35.10
N GLU A 381 -5.98 22.47 34.46
CA GLU A 381 -5.83 22.24 33.02
C GLU A 381 -6.39 20.88 32.59
N LEU A 382 -6.05 19.80 33.31
CA LEU A 382 -6.58 18.45 33.07
C LEU A 382 -8.12 18.43 33.13
N LEU A 383 -8.72 19.02 34.17
CA LEU A 383 -10.17 19.03 34.34
C LEU A 383 -10.86 19.88 33.27
N ASP A 384 -10.29 21.05 32.95
CA ASP A 384 -10.80 21.92 31.89
C ASP A 384 -10.73 21.20 30.53
N TRP A 385 -9.65 20.46 30.26
CA TRP A 385 -9.52 19.69 29.04
C TRP A 385 -10.57 18.55 28.99
N LEU A 386 -10.74 17.77 30.07
CA LEU A 386 -11.82 16.78 30.13
C LEU A 386 -13.23 17.39 29.96
N GLY A 387 -13.40 18.68 30.28
CA GLY A 387 -14.63 19.45 30.10
C GLY A 387 -14.85 20.06 28.70
N LEU A 388 -13.84 20.10 27.83
CA LEU A 388 -13.86 20.87 26.59
C LEU A 388 -14.91 20.37 25.57
N HIS A 389 -15.21 19.07 25.61
CA HIS A 389 -16.21 18.45 24.74
C HIS A 389 -17.64 18.51 25.29
N GLU A 390 -17.86 18.95 26.53
CA GLU A 390 -19.18 18.89 27.17
C GLU A 390 -20.25 19.69 26.43
N HIS A 391 -19.86 20.79 25.81
CA HIS A 391 -20.76 21.69 25.09
C HIS A 391 -20.77 21.42 23.57
N SER A 392 -19.63 21.00 23.01
CA SER A 392 -19.42 20.84 21.57
C SER A 392 -19.70 19.42 21.07
N SER A 393 -19.50 18.40 21.91
CA SER A 393 -19.74 16.97 21.58
C SER A 393 -20.11 16.17 22.85
N PRO A 394 -21.36 16.31 23.36
CA PRO A 394 -21.77 15.68 24.62
C PRO A 394 -21.70 14.15 24.64
N GLY A 395 -21.88 13.51 23.48
CA GLY A 395 -21.75 12.06 23.32
C GLY A 395 -20.32 11.57 23.55
N LEU A 396 -19.35 12.20 22.88
CA LEU A 396 -17.93 11.93 23.09
C LEU A 396 -17.51 12.20 24.53
N ALA A 397 -17.99 13.30 25.13
CA ALA A 397 -17.72 13.61 26.54
C ALA A 397 -18.30 12.57 27.50
N ALA A 398 -19.43 11.93 27.17
CA ALA A 398 -19.98 10.83 27.96
C ALA A 398 -19.17 9.54 27.78
N GLU A 399 -18.73 9.24 26.55
CA GLU A 399 -17.88 8.08 26.25
C GLU A 399 -16.53 8.16 26.97
N ILE A 400 -15.85 9.31 26.90
CA ILE A 400 -14.58 9.54 27.61
C ILE A 400 -14.78 9.35 29.12
N ARG A 401 -15.83 9.96 29.70
CA ARG A 401 -16.11 9.82 31.14
C ARG A 401 -16.45 8.38 31.54
N GLN A 402 -17.19 7.66 30.71
CA GLN A 402 -17.52 6.27 30.98
C GLN A 402 -16.26 5.39 30.94
N ALA A 403 -15.40 5.56 29.93
CA ALA A 403 -14.14 4.82 29.84
C ALA A 403 -13.25 5.07 31.08
N ILE A 404 -13.11 6.33 31.51
CA ILE A 404 -12.38 6.68 32.75
C ILE A 404 -13.01 6.04 33.99
N ALA A 405 -14.35 6.02 34.06
CA ALA A 405 -15.07 5.44 35.19
C ALA A 405 -14.97 3.91 35.21
N ASP A 406 -14.95 3.25 34.05
CA ASP A 406 -14.78 1.80 33.91
C ASP A 406 -13.42 1.34 34.42
N ASP A 407 -12.38 2.17 34.26
CA ASP A 407 -11.04 1.97 34.85
C ASP A 407 -11.00 2.31 36.35
N GLY A 408 -12.12 2.72 36.94
CA GLY A 408 -12.22 3.06 38.36
C GLY A 408 -11.47 4.34 38.74
N ILE A 409 -11.22 5.23 37.77
CA ILE A 409 -10.50 6.48 37.94
C ILE A 409 -11.49 7.63 38.20
N THR A 410 -11.11 8.53 39.10
CA THR A 410 -11.85 9.78 39.34
C THR A 410 -10.89 10.96 39.14
N PRO A 411 -10.89 11.65 37.98
CA PRO A 411 -9.91 12.69 37.65
C PRO A 411 -9.79 13.82 38.67
N ALA A 412 -10.90 14.18 39.34
CA ALA A 412 -10.90 15.17 40.42
C ALA A 412 -10.01 14.76 41.63
N ARG A 413 -9.57 13.51 41.70
CA ARG A 413 -8.78 12.92 42.78
C ARG A 413 -7.40 12.44 42.32
N MET A 414 -7.03 12.79 41.09
CA MET A 414 -5.75 12.51 40.47
C MET A 414 -4.92 13.79 40.51
N LEU A 415 -3.83 13.80 41.27
CA LEU A 415 -2.95 14.95 41.44
C LEU A 415 -1.77 14.85 40.47
N PRO A 416 -1.55 15.78 39.53
CA PRO A 416 -0.33 15.82 38.73
C PRO A 416 0.91 15.98 39.61
N ILE A 417 1.93 15.15 39.39
CA ILE A 417 3.14 15.13 40.23
C ILE A 417 4.44 15.26 39.45
N VAL A 418 4.50 14.79 38.20
CA VAL A 418 5.69 14.88 37.34
C VAL A 418 5.24 15.15 35.90
N GLY A 419 5.94 16.04 35.22
CA GLY A 419 5.72 16.32 33.81
C GLY A 419 6.58 17.50 33.35
N ASP A 420 6.24 18.03 32.19
CA ASP A 420 6.69 19.35 31.75
C ASP A 420 5.56 20.37 32.04
N ALA A 421 5.91 21.58 32.47
CA ALA A 421 4.94 22.62 32.74
C ALA A 421 4.25 23.10 31.45
N ASP A 422 4.94 23.01 30.30
CA ASP A 422 4.45 23.50 29.01
C ASP A 422 3.73 22.42 28.18
N VAL A 423 3.76 21.16 28.64
CA VAL A 423 3.17 20.01 27.95
C VAL A 423 2.01 19.45 28.78
N PRO A 424 0.88 19.04 28.18
CA PRO A 424 -0.26 18.54 28.95
C PRO A 424 -0.01 17.16 29.57
N ASP A 425 0.78 16.30 28.91
CA ASP A 425 1.03 14.93 29.38
C ASP A 425 1.78 14.94 30.72
N CYS A 426 1.31 14.11 31.65
CA CYS A 426 1.88 14.08 32.99
C CYS A 426 1.57 12.78 33.75
N PHE A 427 2.36 12.57 34.79
CA PHE A 427 2.14 11.52 35.78
C PHE A 427 1.27 12.04 36.92
N LEU A 428 0.26 11.26 37.27
CA LEU A 428 -0.80 11.60 38.20
C LEU A 428 -0.78 10.66 39.41
N LEU A 429 -0.72 11.20 40.62
CA LEU A 429 -0.88 10.48 41.87
C LEU A 429 -2.36 10.29 42.18
N ARG A 430 -2.77 9.05 42.43
CA ARG A 430 -4.09 8.76 42.99
C ARG A 430 -4.13 9.14 44.47
N THR A 431 -4.97 10.09 44.83
CA THR A 431 -4.99 10.66 46.20
C THR A 431 -5.98 9.98 47.14
N ASP A 432 -6.90 9.14 46.64
CA ASP A 432 -7.82 8.35 47.46
C ASP A 432 -8.38 7.10 46.75
N GLY A 433 -9.15 6.30 47.49
CA GLY A 433 -9.82 5.09 46.99
C GLY A 433 -8.94 3.83 47.02
N PRO A 434 -9.30 2.79 46.25
CA PRO A 434 -8.45 1.62 46.05
C PRO A 434 -7.11 2.03 45.42
N ASP A 435 -5.99 1.45 45.86
CA ASP A 435 -4.65 1.76 45.33
C ASP A 435 -4.23 3.23 45.44
N ALA A 436 -4.78 3.93 46.43
CA ALA A 436 -4.39 5.30 46.71
C ALA A 436 -2.89 5.37 47.07
N GLY A 437 -2.16 6.30 46.47
CA GLY A 437 -0.70 6.35 46.48
C GLY A 437 -0.05 5.88 45.17
N ALA A 438 -0.77 5.13 44.34
CA ALA A 438 -0.31 4.71 43.02
C ALA A 438 -0.23 5.89 42.03
N VAL A 439 0.65 5.74 41.06
CA VAL A 439 0.90 6.72 39.98
C VAL A 439 0.41 6.17 38.66
N TYR A 440 -0.28 7.02 37.92
CA TYR A 440 -0.80 6.76 36.59
C TYR A 440 -0.18 7.74 35.60
N PHE A 441 -0.10 7.37 34.33
CA PHE A 441 0.24 8.30 33.25
C PHE A 441 -1.03 8.72 32.52
N TRP A 442 -1.11 9.99 32.19
CA TRP A 442 -2.16 10.55 31.37
C TRP A 442 -1.57 11.27 30.17
N SER A 443 -2.13 10.99 28.98
CA SER A 443 -1.77 11.65 27.73
C SER A 443 -2.97 12.39 27.15
N HIS A 444 -2.73 13.63 26.71
CA HIS A 444 -3.73 14.48 26.08
C HIS A 444 -4.22 13.95 24.73
N ASP A 445 -3.42 13.14 24.02
CA ASP A 445 -3.82 12.48 22.77
C ASP A 445 -4.76 11.29 23.02
N GLN A 446 -4.75 10.76 24.25
CA GLN A 446 -5.49 9.56 24.64
C GLN A 446 -6.31 9.83 25.90
N CYS A 447 -7.17 10.87 25.86
CA CYS A 447 -7.88 11.44 27.02
C CYS A 447 -8.63 10.45 27.94
N ALA A 448 -8.96 9.25 27.46
CA ALA A 448 -9.69 8.22 28.20
C ALA A 448 -8.77 7.20 28.92
N LEU A 449 -7.47 7.19 28.64
CA LEU A 449 -6.54 6.17 29.13
C LEU A 449 -5.70 6.71 30.29
N PHE A 450 -5.77 6.01 31.43
CA PHE A 450 -4.92 6.24 32.59
C PHE A 450 -4.10 4.98 32.84
N GLU A 451 -2.87 4.94 32.33
CA GLU A 451 -2.03 3.76 32.47
C GLU A 451 -1.46 3.71 33.89
N HIS A 452 -1.69 2.61 34.62
CA HIS A 452 -1.05 2.40 35.91
C HIS A 452 0.46 2.17 35.74
N ILE A 453 1.29 2.98 36.42
CA ILE A 453 2.75 3.01 36.25
C ILE A 453 3.47 2.32 37.41
N VAL A 454 3.23 2.79 38.63
CA VAL A 454 3.87 2.29 39.86
C VAL A 454 2.93 2.43 41.05
N ASP A 455 3.11 1.57 42.05
CA ASP A 455 2.25 1.55 43.25
C ASP A 455 2.52 2.73 44.20
N ASN A 456 3.68 3.40 44.08
CA ASN A 456 4.06 4.52 44.94
C ASN A 456 4.88 5.59 44.19
N ALA A 457 4.70 6.86 44.59
CA ALA A 457 5.31 8.01 43.93
C ALA A 457 6.85 8.02 43.91
N ASP A 458 7.50 7.53 44.97
CA ASP A 458 8.96 7.47 45.08
C ASP A 458 9.61 6.46 44.12
N GLN A 459 8.81 5.53 43.57
CA GLN A 459 9.27 4.55 42.59
C GLN A 459 9.33 5.12 41.16
N LEU A 460 8.66 6.24 40.89
CA LEU A 460 8.44 6.75 39.53
C LEU A 460 9.75 7.02 38.77
N PHE A 461 10.70 7.74 39.38
CA PHE A 461 11.98 8.03 38.70
C PHE A 461 12.81 6.76 38.47
N SER A 462 12.76 5.79 39.39
CA SER A 462 13.44 4.50 39.21
C SER A 462 12.81 3.71 38.06
N TRP A 463 11.48 3.75 37.96
CA TRP A 463 10.74 3.12 36.87
C TRP A 463 11.02 3.78 35.52
N LEU A 464 11.03 5.12 35.45
CA LEU A 464 11.36 5.87 34.23
C LEU A 464 12.76 5.57 33.74
N ARG A 465 13.73 5.49 34.66
CA ARG A 465 15.08 5.05 34.36
C ARG A 465 15.10 3.62 33.81
N ALA A 466 14.44 2.67 34.47
CA ALA A 466 14.40 1.28 34.01
C ALA A 466 13.74 1.13 32.62
N ARG A 467 12.73 1.96 32.34
CA ARG A 467 12.08 2.02 31.02
C ARG A 467 13.03 2.54 29.94
N ALA A 468 13.77 3.61 30.23
CA ALA A 468 14.81 4.12 29.33
C ALA A 468 15.94 3.10 29.11
N GLU A 469 16.40 2.41 30.16
CA GLU A 469 17.39 1.32 30.04
C GLU A 469 16.87 0.12 29.22
N ALA A 470 15.55 -0.05 29.13
CA ALA A 470 14.88 -1.02 28.26
C ALA A 470 14.58 -0.49 26.84
N GLY A 471 15.05 0.73 26.50
CA GLY A 471 14.87 1.36 25.18
C GLY A 471 13.53 2.05 24.96
N ASN A 472 12.75 2.24 26.02
CA ASN A 472 11.46 2.92 25.97
C ASN A 472 11.51 4.19 26.82
N THR A 473 11.91 5.30 26.23
CA THR A 473 11.82 6.61 26.88
C THR A 473 10.38 7.11 26.75
N PHE A 474 9.72 7.40 27.86
CA PHE A 474 8.41 8.05 27.85
C PHE A 474 8.57 9.49 27.36
N SER A 475 8.12 9.80 26.15
CA SER A 475 8.05 11.19 25.71
C SER A 475 6.88 11.87 26.42
N LEU A 476 7.18 12.98 27.09
CA LEU A 476 6.16 13.91 27.62
C LEU A 476 5.73 14.86 26.51
#